data_AF-A0A7H4MT48-F1
#
_entry.id   AF-A0A7H4MT48-F1
#
_cell.length_a   1.000
_cell.length_b   1.000
_cell.length_c   1.000
_cell.angle_alpha   90.00
_cell.angle_beta   90.00
_cell.angle_gamma   90.00
#
_symmetry.space_group_name_H-M   'P 1'
#
loop_
_entity.id
_entity.type
_entity.pdbx_description
1 polymer ?
#
loop_
_entity_poly.entity_id
_entity_poly.type
_entity_poly.pdbx_seq_one_letter_code
_entity_poly.pdbx_strand_id
1 'polypeptide(L)'
;MTTMVIGRKSYVTLLLCGGLLSLDASAAIEGEITPVGGPKMYNIDVVNQDITNNSIGATIPYEFSLGGQYSGIASCTIPMENQAIYYSATASLMQQGSAPGYLKLNDYMDVKIEIYIRGKRMDYFAVPFYNESNNAFQNKCVPPTTQFNNFESGAKGRVTFMITKPIVNGVNLLGTEIAKLYGRLGNYSSGMGSTPMSIVSINSGSLPFRINVLLTQAHRSSLILIPSPVRVRC
;
A
#
# COMPACT_ATOMS: atom_id res chain seq x y z
N MET A 1 72.93 45.32 -41.80
CA MET A 1 72.87 45.87 -40.44
C MET A 1 71.42 45.78 -39.98
N THR A 2 71.19 45.15 -38.81
CA THR A 2 70.03 45.30 -37.89
C THR A 2 68.62 45.09 -38.44
N THR A 3 67.66 44.34 -37.86
CA THR A 3 67.51 43.43 -36.72
C THR A 3 66.05 42.95 -36.81
N MET A 4 65.76 41.67 -36.54
CA MET A 4 64.39 41.17 -36.28
C MET A 4 63.80 41.81 -35.02
N VAL A 5 62.48 42.06 -34.95
CA VAL A 5 61.61 41.63 -33.82
C VAL A 5 60.15 41.43 -34.26
N ILE A 6 59.61 40.31 -33.81
CA ILE A 6 58.26 39.74 -33.88
C ILE A 6 57.20 40.54 -33.07
N GLY A 7 56.00 40.68 -33.63
CA GLY A 7 54.80 41.14 -32.91
C GLY A 7 53.62 40.17 -33.12
N ARG A 8 53.32 39.38 -32.08
CA ARG A 8 52.28 38.34 -32.02
C ARG A 8 50.89 38.91 -32.30
N LYS A 9 50.13 38.30 -33.22
CA LYS A 9 48.68 38.49 -33.35
C LYS A 9 47.98 37.61 -32.31
N SER A 10 47.54 38.22 -31.20
CA SER A 10 46.76 37.55 -30.17
C SER A 10 45.30 37.43 -30.61
N TYR A 11 44.84 36.19 -30.78
CA TYR A 11 43.44 35.83 -30.92
C TYR A 11 42.71 36.08 -29.60
N VAL A 12 41.67 36.92 -29.62
CA VAL A 12 40.73 37.05 -28.50
C VAL A 12 39.45 36.34 -28.91
N THR A 13 39.33 35.06 -28.52
CA THR A 13 38.09 34.29 -28.61
C THR A 13 37.33 34.50 -27.30
N LEU A 14 36.25 35.29 -27.33
CA LEU A 14 35.34 35.45 -26.20
C LEU A 14 34.53 34.14 -26.04
N LEU A 15 34.89 33.32 -25.05
CA LEU A 15 34.10 32.17 -24.62
C LEU A 15 32.96 32.67 -23.72
N LEU A 16 31.75 32.81 -24.28
CA LEU A 16 30.52 33.00 -23.53
C LEU A 16 30.18 31.68 -22.80
N CYS A 17 30.59 31.56 -21.55
CA CYS A 17 30.17 30.47 -20.69
C CYS A 17 28.80 30.81 -20.06
N GLY A 18 27.74 30.71 -20.87
CA GLY A 18 26.36 30.81 -20.41
C GLY A 18 25.93 29.54 -19.68
N GLY A 19 26.27 29.44 -18.39
CA GLY A 19 25.77 28.39 -17.51
C GLY A 19 24.27 28.58 -17.31
N LEU A 20 23.46 27.83 -18.04
CA LEU A 20 22.05 27.62 -17.76
C LEU A 20 21.96 26.83 -16.44
N LEU A 21 21.86 27.55 -15.32
CA LEU A 21 21.36 26.97 -14.08
C LEU A 21 19.87 26.70 -14.31
N SER A 22 19.54 25.46 -14.66
CA SER A 22 18.18 24.94 -14.62
C SER A 22 17.71 25.00 -13.18
N LEU A 23 17.08 26.09 -12.78
CA LEU A 23 16.24 26.11 -11.60
C LEU A 23 15.02 25.26 -11.93
N ASP A 24 15.04 24.00 -11.50
CA ASP A 24 13.85 23.18 -11.43
C ASP A 24 12.92 23.82 -10.40
N ALA A 25 12.11 24.78 -10.86
CA ALA A 25 11.02 25.33 -10.08
C ALA A 25 9.95 24.24 -9.93
N SER A 26 10.09 23.41 -8.90
CA SER A 26 9.00 22.54 -8.48
C SER A 26 7.83 23.42 -8.08
N ALA A 27 6.79 23.48 -8.90
CA ALA A 27 5.57 24.18 -8.55
C ALA A 27 5.00 23.58 -7.25
N ALA A 28 4.85 24.41 -6.23
CA ALA A 28 4.28 23.98 -4.96
C ALA A 28 2.86 23.45 -5.20
N ILE A 29 2.56 22.26 -4.68
CA ILE A 29 1.22 21.67 -4.82
C ILE A 29 0.33 22.29 -3.75
N GLU A 30 -0.62 23.11 -4.21
CA GLU A 30 -1.55 23.79 -3.33
C GLU A 30 -2.34 22.78 -2.51
N GLY A 31 -2.22 22.87 -1.18
CA GLY A 31 -2.83 21.97 -0.21
C GLY A 31 -2.04 20.69 0.08
N GLU A 32 -0.85 20.47 -0.49
CA GLU A 32 -0.05 19.25 -0.25
C GLU A 32 0.14 18.99 1.24
N ILE A 33 -0.14 17.76 1.68
CA ILE A 33 0.06 17.33 3.07
C ILE A 33 1.32 16.49 3.16
N THR A 34 2.32 17.02 3.85
CA THR A 34 3.56 16.29 4.18
C THR A 34 3.50 15.79 5.62
N PRO A 35 3.88 14.54 5.92
CA PRO A 35 3.83 14.02 7.29
C PRO A 35 4.95 14.62 8.15
N VAL A 36 4.65 14.87 9.43
CA VAL A 36 5.65 15.34 10.41
C VAL A 36 6.52 14.16 10.83
N GLY A 37 7.85 14.29 10.67
CA GLY A 37 8.80 13.23 11.03
C GLY A 37 8.93 12.10 10.00
N GLY A 38 8.37 12.29 8.80
CA GLY A 38 8.37 11.30 7.73
C GLY A 38 7.10 10.44 7.70
N PRO A 39 6.95 9.58 6.67
CA PRO A 39 5.75 8.77 6.48
C PRO A 39 5.45 7.88 7.69
N LYS A 40 4.18 7.80 8.08
CA LYS A 40 3.74 6.85 9.10
C LYS A 40 3.84 5.43 8.56
N MET A 41 4.69 4.62 9.18
CA MET A 41 4.86 3.21 8.81
C MET A 41 3.79 2.34 9.47
N TYR A 42 3.06 1.58 8.66
CA TYR A 42 2.09 0.58 9.05
C TYR A 42 2.59 -0.80 8.64
N ASN A 43 3.24 -1.48 9.59
CA ASN A 43 3.79 -2.81 9.41
C ASN A 43 2.72 -3.83 9.80
N ILE A 44 2.23 -4.61 8.83
CA ILE A 44 1.27 -5.67 9.07
C ILE A 44 1.98 -7.01 9.20
N ASP A 45 1.61 -7.77 10.22
CA ASP A 45 2.03 -9.14 10.43
C ASP A 45 0.86 -10.07 10.11
N VAL A 46 0.91 -10.78 8.98
CA VAL A 46 -0.16 -11.67 8.54
C VAL A 46 -0.13 -12.94 9.39
N VAL A 47 -0.90 -12.93 10.47
CA VAL A 47 -1.00 -14.02 11.45
C VAL A 47 -2.39 -14.65 11.45
N ASN A 48 -2.47 -15.89 11.93
CA ASN A 48 -3.72 -16.64 12.11
C ASN A 48 -4.53 -16.82 10.81
N GLN A 49 -3.84 -16.96 9.68
CA GLN A 49 -4.44 -17.23 8.38
C GLN A 49 -3.94 -18.57 7.87
N ASP A 50 -4.85 -19.50 7.63
CA ASP A 50 -4.54 -20.83 7.10
C ASP A 50 -4.98 -20.93 5.63
N ILE A 51 -4.16 -21.57 4.80
CA ILE A 51 -4.60 -22.00 3.47
C ILE A 51 -5.47 -23.24 3.66
N THR A 52 -6.78 -23.06 3.63
CA THR A 52 -7.78 -24.15 3.75
C THR A 52 -8.24 -24.69 2.40
N ASN A 53 -8.16 -23.86 1.36
CA ASN A 53 -8.38 -24.25 -0.02
C ASN A 53 -7.16 -23.87 -0.86
N ASN A 54 -6.50 -24.87 -1.46
CA ASN A 54 -5.28 -24.71 -2.24
C ASN A 54 -5.54 -24.85 -3.74
N SER A 55 -6.67 -24.35 -4.21
CA SER A 55 -6.99 -24.26 -5.64
C SER A 55 -6.58 -22.91 -6.20
N ILE A 56 -6.23 -22.87 -7.49
CA ILE A 56 -6.06 -21.61 -8.22
C ILE A 56 -7.35 -20.79 -8.12
N GLY A 57 -7.20 -19.49 -7.85
CA GLY A 57 -8.30 -18.55 -7.64
C GLY A 57 -8.87 -18.53 -6.22
N ALA A 58 -8.45 -19.44 -5.32
CA ALA A 58 -8.86 -19.37 -3.92
C ALA A 58 -8.29 -18.10 -3.27
N THR A 59 -9.09 -17.46 -2.41
CA THR A 59 -8.72 -16.21 -1.74
C THR A 59 -8.61 -16.38 -0.24
N ILE A 60 -7.71 -15.59 0.35
CA ILE A 60 -7.43 -15.57 1.79
C ILE A 60 -7.50 -14.10 2.22
N PRO A 61 -8.59 -13.67 2.87
CA PRO A 61 -8.76 -12.29 3.33
C PRO A 61 -7.99 -12.07 4.62
N TYR A 62 -7.37 -10.89 4.74
CA TYR A 62 -6.71 -10.42 5.95
C TYR A 62 -7.08 -8.96 6.20
N GLU A 63 -7.65 -8.66 7.36
CA GLU A 63 -7.95 -7.29 7.76
C GLU A 63 -6.93 -6.82 8.80
N PHE A 64 -6.48 -5.57 8.68
CA PHE A 64 -5.60 -4.95 9.67
C PHE A 64 -6.23 -3.68 10.24
N SER A 65 -5.96 -3.45 11.52
CA SER A 65 -6.33 -2.22 12.23
C SER A 65 -5.26 -1.90 13.27
N LEU A 66 -4.26 -1.13 12.88
CA LEU A 66 -3.08 -0.82 13.71
C LEU A 66 -3.29 0.41 14.59
N GLY A 67 -4.32 1.22 14.30
CA GLY A 67 -4.59 2.47 15.01
C GLY A 67 -3.44 3.47 14.94
N GLY A 68 -3.40 4.39 15.91
CA GLY A 68 -2.40 5.43 15.99
C GLY A 68 -2.70 6.62 15.08
N GLN A 69 -2.76 7.81 15.69
CA GLN A 69 -2.82 9.06 14.95
C GLN A 69 -1.40 9.48 14.51
N TYR A 70 -1.34 10.22 13.42
CA TYR A 70 -0.11 10.87 12.98
C TYR A 70 -0.39 12.31 12.53
N SER A 71 0.67 13.10 12.47
CA SER A 71 0.59 14.52 12.14
C SER A 71 1.04 14.79 10.71
N GLY A 72 0.49 15.82 10.09
CA GLY A 72 0.90 16.29 8.77
C GLY A 72 0.69 17.79 8.62
N ILE A 73 1.47 18.41 7.75
CA ILE A 73 1.48 19.84 7.47
C ILE A 73 0.95 20.04 6.06
N ALA A 74 -0.21 20.70 5.95
CA ALA A 74 -0.70 21.21 4.67
C ALA A 74 0.06 22.50 4.31
N SER A 75 0.56 22.59 3.09
CA SER A 75 1.16 23.81 2.53
C SER A 75 0.17 24.53 1.63
N CYS A 76 0.04 25.85 1.77
CA CYS A 76 -0.88 26.65 0.97
C CYS A 76 -0.31 28.05 0.71
N THR A 77 -0.55 28.57 -0.50
CA THR A 77 -0.25 29.95 -0.89
C THR A 77 -1.47 30.85 -0.79
N ILE A 78 -2.68 30.26 -0.79
CA ILE A 78 -3.95 30.98 -0.61
C ILE A 78 -4.66 30.51 0.67
N PRO A 79 -5.44 31.39 1.33
CA PRO A 79 -6.32 30.96 2.41
C PRO A 79 -7.33 29.91 1.92
N MET A 80 -7.41 28.80 2.63
CA MET A 80 -8.38 27.74 2.40
C MET A 80 -9.31 27.62 3.60
N GLU A 81 -10.62 27.55 3.36
CA GLU A 81 -11.63 27.40 4.42
C GLU A 81 -12.61 26.28 4.10
N ASN A 82 -13.08 25.57 5.12
CA ASN A 82 -14.06 24.48 5.04
C ASN A 82 -13.72 23.41 3.98
N GLN A 83 -12.44 23.04 3.86
CA GLN A 83 -11.96 22.05 2.90
C GLN A 83 -12.00 20.63 3.47
N ALA A 84 -12.28 19.67 2.59
CA ALA A 84 -12.05 18.25 2.83
C ALA A 84 -10.59 17.88 2.57
N ILE A 85 -10.20 16.69 3.00
CA ILE A 85 -8.89 16.12 2.66
C ILE A 85 -9.13 15.04 1.61
N TYR A 86 -8.44 15.18 0.49
CA TYR A 86 -8.45 14.26 -0.62
C TYR A 86 -7.26 13.32 -0.48
N TYR A 87 -7.48 12.05 -0.78
CA TYR A 87 -6.48 11.00 -0.68
C TYR A 87 -6.27 10.33 -2.03
N SER A 88 -5.03 9.92 -2.28
CA SER A 88 -4.70 8.97 -3.34
C SER A 88 -3.79 7.90 -2.75
N ALA A 89 -3.88 6.68 -3.28
CA ALA A 89 -2.94 5.64 -2.94
C ALA A 89 -2.32 5.04 -4.20
N THR A 90 -1.03 4.77 -4.12
CA THR A 90 -0.27 4.06 -5.16
C THR A 90 0.12 2.69 -4.65
N ALA A 91 0.14 1.71 -5.54
CA ALA A 91 0.76 0.42 -5.24
C ALA A 91 2.28 0.51 -5.36
N SER A 92 2.99 -0.19 -4.47
CA SER A 92 4.44 -0.34 -4.57
C SER A 92 4.84 -1.57 -5.42
N LEU A 93 3.90 -2.49 -5.63
CA LEU A 93 4.06 -3.64 -6.51
C LEU A 93 3.80 -3.21 -7.96
N MET A 94 4.78 -3.44 -8.84
CA MET A 94 4.74 -2.93 -10.21
C MET A 94 4.02 -3.85 -11.20
N GLN A 95 3.90 -5.14 -10.88
CA GLN A 95 3.36 -6.13 -11.81
C GLN A 95 1.88 -6.40 -11.50
N GLN A 96 1.05 -6.35 -12.55
CA GLN A 96 -0.35 -6.74 -12.47
C GLN A 96 -0.47 -8.23 -12.15
N GLY A 97 -1.47 -8.56 -11.34
CA GLY A 97 -1.83 -9.94 -11.04
C GLY A 97 -2.60 -10.60 -12.18
N SER A 98 -3.04 -11.82 -11.90
CA SER A 98 -3.84 -12.67 -12.78
C SER A 98 -5.31 -12.28 -12.88
N ALA A 99 -5.80 -11.38 -12.00
CA ALA A 99 -7.18 -10.89 -12.01
C ALA A 99 -7.24 -9.36 -11.85
N PRO A 100 -8.31 -8.70 -12.35
CA PRO A 100 -8.48 -7.26 -12.19
C PRO A 100 -8.43 -6.80 -10.73
N GLY A 101 -7.64 -5.75 -10.46
CA GLY A 101 -7.46 -5.20 -9.11
C GLY A 101 -6.51 -5.99 -8.21
N TYR A 102 -5.93 -7.10 -8.70
CA TYR A 102 -4.86 -7.81 -8.02
C TYR A 102 -3.50 -7.44 -8.61
N LEU A 103 -2.47 -7.49 -7.76
CA LEU A 103 -1.08 -7.23 -8.09
C LEU A 103 -0.25 -8.47 -7.78
N LYS A 104 0.79 -8.74 -8.56
CA LYS A 104 1.67 -9.88 -8.32
C LYS A 104 2.45 -9.66 -7.03
N LEU A 105 2.25 -10.54 -6.04
CA LEU A 105 2.98 -10.49 -4.78
C LEU A 105 4.22 -11.38 -4.81
N ASN A 106 4.03 -12.63 -5.25
CA ASN A 106 5.09 -13.61 -5.45
C ASN A 106 4.65 -14.66 -6.48
N ASP A 107 5.47 -15.67 -6.74
CA ASP A 107 5.17 -16.70 -7.75
C ASP A 107 3.87 -17.48 -7.52
N TYR A 108 3.44 -17.61 -6.27
CA TYR A 108 2.29 -18.41 -5.85
C TYR A 108 1.04 -17.57 -5.62
N MET A 109 1.17 -16.28 -5.35
CA MET A 109 0.06 -15.44 -4.92
C MET A 109 0.07 -14.06 -5.57
N ASP A 110 -1.14 -13.58 -5.84
CA ASP A 110 -1.41 -12.17 -6.08
C ASP A 110 -2.07 -11.56 -4.85
N VAL A 111 -2.13 -10.23 -4.80
CA VAL A 111 -2.69 -9.48 -3.68
C VAL A 111 -3.58 -8.35 -4.16
N LYS A 112 -4.75 -8.20 -3.53
CA LYS A 112 -5.58 -6.99 -3.62
C LYS A 112 -5.47 -6.23 -2.30
N ILE A 113 -5.30 -4.92 -2.39
CA ILE A 113 -5.10 -4.05 -1.22
C ILE A 113 -6.21 -3.01 -1.19
N GLU A 114 -6.84 -2.83 -0.03
CA GLU A 114 -7.85 -1.80 0.18
C GLU A 114 -7.51 -0.98 1.41
N ILE A 115 -7.49 0.35 1.29
CA ILE A 115 -7.18 1.26 2.39
C ILE A 115 -8.44 1.95 2.87
N TYR A 116 -8.61 2.02 4.19
CA TYR A 116 -9.69 2.74 4.82
C TYR A 116 -9.43 4.26 4.86
N ILE A 117 -10.39 5.04 4.38
CA ILE A 117 -10.37 6.51 4.45
C ILE A 117 -11.34 6.99 5.52
N ARG A 118 -10.78 7.56 6.60
CA ARG A 118 -11.55 8.15 7.70
C ARG A 118 -12.08 9.53 7.30
N GLY A 119 -13.10 10.00 8.01
CA GLY A 119 -13.69 11.33 7.87
C GLY A 119 -15.20 11.19 7.97
N LYS A 120 -15.93 11.82 7.06
CA LYS A 120 -17.33 11.47 6.79
C LYS A 120 -17.47 10.37 5.73
N ARG A 121 -16.37 9.99 5.07
CA ARG A 121 -16.34 8.91 4.06
C ARG A 121 -16.48 7.52 4.68
N MET A 122 -15.60 7.17 5.63
CA MET A 122 -15.66 5.94 6.44
C MET A 122 -15.72 4.65 5.60
N ASP A 123 -14.94 4.58 4.51
CA ASP A 123 -15.06 3.54 3.48
C ASP A 123 -13.68 3.00 3.04
N TYR A 124 -13.66 1.83 2.39
CA TYR A 124 -12.46 1.18 1.87
C TYR A 124 -12.33 1.40 0.37
N PHE A 125 -11.12 1.75 -0.09
CA PHE A 125 -10.82 1.93 -1.50
C PHE A 125 -9.71 1.00 -1.96
N ALA A 126 -9.92 0.34 -3.09
CA ALA A 126 -8.92 -0.51 -3.72
C ALA A 126 -7.73 0.33 -4.20
N VAL A 127 -6.52 -0.09 -3.86
CA VAL A 127 -5.28 0.52 -4.32
C VAL A 127 -4.93 -0.02 -5.70
N PRO A 128 -4.55 0.83 -6.68
CA PRO A 128 -4.47 2.28 -6.58
C PRO A 128 -5.82 2.99 -6.72
N PHE A 129 -5.97 4.12 -6.03
CA PHE A 129 -7.11 5.05 -6.20
C PHE A 129 -6.60 6.50 -6.21
N TYR A 130 -7.43 7.40 -6.74
CA TYR A 130 -7.03 8.78 -6.97
C TYR A 130 -8.09 9.78 -6.54
N ASN A 131 -7.67 10.80 -5.80
CA ASN A 131 -8.43 11.99 -5.46
C ASN A 131 -9.78 11.70 -4.78
N GLU A 132 -9.77 10.77 -3.83
CA GLU A 132 -10.93 10.39 -3.03
C GLU A 132 -11.08 11.30 -1.82
N SER A 133 -12.21 12.00 -1.73
CA SER A 133 -12.50 12.90 -0.62
C SER A 133 -12.89 12.14 0.64
N ASN A 134 -12.41 12.60 1.79
CA ASN A 134 -12.93 12.15 3.08
C ASN A 134 -14.29 12.75 3.47
N ASN A 135 -14.85 13.63 2.64
CA ASN A 135 -16.12 14.34 2.83
C ASN A 135 -16.22 15.17 4.12
N ALA A 136 -15.09 15.44 4.80
CA ALA A 136 -15.03 16.19 6.04
C ALA A 136 -14.62 17.65 5.77
N PHE A 137 -15.57 18.46 5.32
CA PHE A 137 -15.41 19.89 4.97
C PHE A 137 -15.32 20.79 6.21
N GLN A 138 -14.20 20.71 6.92
CA GLN A 138 -14.01 21.39 8.21
C GLN A 138 -12.58 21.89 8.42
N ASN A 139 -11.69 21.58 7.47
CA ASN A 139 -10.27 21.90 7.59
C ASN A 139 -9.99 23.23 6.90
N LYS A 140 -8.94 23.90 7.34
CA LYS A 140 -8.51 25.17 6.78
C LYS A 140 -7.00 25.22 6.69
N CYS A 141 -6.50 26.09 5.83
CA CYS A 141 -5.07 26.43 5.78
C CYS A 141 -4.92 27.93 5.72
N VAL A 142 -4.18 28.47 6.68
CA VAL A 142 -3.72 29.85 6.68
C VAL A 142 -2.29 29.84 6.15
N PRO A 143 -2.00 30.54 5.02
CA PRO A 143 -0.67 30.55 4.45
C PRO A 143 0.41 30.93 5.47
N PRO A 144 1.60 30.32 5.40
CA PRO A 144 2.03 29.37 4.36
C PRO A 144 1.67 27.90 4.64
N THR A 145 1.30 27.56 5.88
CA THR A 145 1.12 26.16 6.30
C THR A 145 0.13 26.00 7.45
N THR A 146 -0.51 24.83 7.57
CA THR A 146 -1.31 24.44 8.74
C THR A 146 -1.07 22.99 9.10
N GLN A 147 -0.81 22.72 10.38
CA GLN A 147 -0.57 21.38 10.90
C GLN A 147 -1.86 20.72 11.41
N PHE A 148 -2.04 19.46 11.06
CA PHE A 148 -3.09 18.57 11.57
C PHE A 148 -2.43 17.42 12.35
N ASN A 149 -3.03 17.00 13.47
CA ASN A 149 -2.41 16.05 14.40
C ASN A 149 -3.18 14.73 14.55
N ASN A 150 -4.26 14.56 13.79
CA ASN A 150 -5.27 13.52 14.01
C ASN A 150 -5.56 12.70 12.74
N PHE A 151 -4.57 12.52 11.87
CA PHE A 151 -4.73 11.62 10.74
C PHE A 151 -4.78 10.17 11.19
N GLU A 152 -5.75 9.43 10.66
CA GLU A 152 -5.93 7.99 10.92
C GLU A 152 -6.10 7.18 9.62
N SER A 153 -6.28 7.84 8.46
CA SER A 153 -6.37 7.15 7.16
C SER A 153 -5.07 6.36 6.89
N GLY A 154 -5.20 5.14 6.38
CA GLY A 154 -4.07 4.21 6.24
C GLY A 154 -3.86 3.27 7.43
N ALA A 155 -4.35 3.58 8.62
CA ALA A 155 -4.19 2.71 9.80
C ALA A 155 -5.05 1.44 9.78
N LYS A 156 -6.05 1.39 8.89
CA LYS A 156 -6.95 0.27 8.67
C LYS A 156 -7.01 -0.08 7.20
N GLY A 157 -7.19 -1.36 6.89
CA GLY A 157 -7.28 -1.82 5.53
C GLY A 157 -7.54 -3.32 5.43
N ARG A 158 -7.65 -3.77 4.17
CA ARG A 158 -7.83 -5.18 3.80
C ARG A 158 -6.76 -5.59 2.81
N VAL A 159 -6.28 -6.79 2.98
CA VAL A 159 -5.34 -7.45 2.08
C VAL A 159 -5.93 -8.80 1.73
N THR A 160 -6.21 -9.02 0.46
CA THR A 160 -6.77 -10.30 -0.01
C THR A 160 -5.73 -10.98 -0.87
N PHE A 161 -5.23 -12.13 -0.40
CA PHE A 161 -4.29 -12.95 -1.16
C PHE A 161 -5.06 -13.90 -2.06
N MET A 162 -4.63 -14.05 -3.31
CA MET A 162 -5.23 -14.99 -4.26
C MET A 162 -4.19 -16.00 -4.72
N ILE A 163 -4.51 -17.28 -4.60
CA ILE A 163 -3.62 -18.37 -5.03
C ILE A 163 -3.60 -18.43 -6.56
N THR A 164 -2.42 -18.31 -7.15
CA THR A 164 -2.17 -18.42 -8.59
C THR A 164 -1.49 -19.73 -8.96
N LYS A 165 -0.81 -20.38 -8.00
CA LYS A 165 -0.21 -21.71 -8.15
C LYS A 165 -0.41 -22.51 -6.85
N PRO A 166 -0.69 -23.83 -6.94
CA PRO A 166 -0.81 -24.68 -5.75
C PRO A 166 0.42 -24.62 -4.85
N ILE A 167 0.19 -24.52 -3.54
CA ILE A 167 1.20 -24.33 -2.49
C ILE A 167 1.42 -25.67 -1.77
N VAL A 168 2.67 -26.14 -1.71
CA VAL A 168 2.97 -27.46 -1.09
C VAL A 168 3.28 -27.33 0.40
N ASN A 169 4.02 -26.29 0.82
CA ASN A 169 4.58 -26.17 2.19
C ASN A 169 4.16 -24.89 2.92
N GLY A 170 3.06 -24.26 2.52
CA GLY A 170 2.68 -22.92 2.96
C GLY A 170 3.50 -21.81 2.28
N VAL A 171 3.22 -20.56 2.65
CA VAL A 171 3.90 -19.36 2.11
C VAL A 171 4.38 -18.49 3.26
N ASN A 172 5.62 -18.02 3.16
CA ASN A 172 6.16 -16.98 4.03
C ASN A 172 6.26 -15.66 3.26
N LEU A 173 5.76 -14.58 3.86
CA LEU A 173 5.80 -13.23 3.33
C LEU A 173 6.74 -12.40 4.20
N LEU A 174 7.68 -11.67 3.59
CA LEU A 174 8.67 -10.89 4.34
C LEU A 174 8.91 -9.54 3.67
N GLY A 175 8.94 -8.48 4.48
CA GLY A 175 9.51 -7.17 4.15
C GLY A 175 9.04 -6.56 2.82
N THR A 176 7.75 -6.67 2.51
CA THR A 176 7.20 -6.18 1.23
C THR A 176 6.39 -4.92 1.45
N GLU A 177 6.86 -3.78 0.93
CA GLU A 177 6.04 -2.57 0.82
C GLU A 177 4.94 -2.80 -0.21
N ILE A 178 3.69 -2.49 0.14
CA ILE A 178 2.54 -2.81 -0.71
C ILE A 178 1.75 -1.58 -1.15
N ALA A 179 1.70 -0.51 -0.34
CA ALA A 179 0.97 0.70 -0.68
C ALA A 179 1.54 1.94 -0.02
N LYS A 180 1.39 3.08 -0.72
CA LYS A 180 1.68 4.42 -0.22
C LYS A 180 0.41 5.26 -0.29
N LEU A 181 0.11 5.98 0.79
CA LEU A 181 -1.02 6.90 0.87
C LEU A 181 -0.52 8.34 0.86
N TYR A 182 -1.12 9.17 0.03
CA TYR A 182 -0.87 10.60 -0.07
C TYR A 182 -2.13 11.37 0.29
N GLY A 183 -1.99 12.63 0.66
CA GLY A 183 -3.13 13.47 0.97
C GLY A 183 -2.90 14.92 0.63
N ARG A 184 -4.03 15.59 0.40
CA ARG A 184 -4.07 16.99 0.03
C ARG A 184 -5.31 17.66 0.59
N LEU A 185 -5.13 18.88 1.10
CA LEU A 185 -6.21 19.72 1.56
C LEU A 185 -6.88 20.44 0.38
N GLY A 186 -8.19 20.27 0.25
CA GLY A 186 -8.95 20.83 -0.87
C GLY A 186 -8.56 20.22 -2.22
N ASN A 187 -9.16 20.76 -3.28
CA ASN A 187 -8.96 20.27 -4.64
C ASN A 187 -8.51 21.40 -5.59
N TYR A 188 -7.51 22.19 -5.15
CA TYR A 188 -7.01 23.38 -5.84
C TYR A 188 -5.89 23.10 -6.86
N SER A 189 -5.30 21.92 -6.81
CA SER A 189 -4.24 21.42 -7.70
C SER A 189 -4.63 20.06 -8.32
N SER A 190 -3.79 19.45 -9.15
CA SER A 190 -4.01 18.07 -9.64
C SER A 190 -3.12 17.05 -8.93
N GLY A 191 -1.94 17.45 -8.44
CA GLY A 191 -1.02 16.54 -7.75
C GLY A 191 -1.39 16.29 -6.28
N MET A 192 -0.80 15.26 -5.69
CA MET A 192 -0.92 14.95 -4.24
C MET A 192 0.35 15.22 -3.43
N GLY A 193 1.41 15.70 -4.07
CA GLY A 193 2.75 15.70 -3.47
C GLY A 193 3.55 14.46 -3.83
N SER A 194 4.82 14.47 -3.48
CA SER A 194 5.74 13.34 -3.65
C SER A 194 6.01 12.59 -2.35
N THR A 195 5.65 13.17 -1.20
CA THR A 195 5.91 12.57 0.11
C THR A 195 4.67 11.83 0.61
N PRO A 196 4.73 10.49 0.77
CA PRO A 196 3.58 9.74 1.27
C PRO A 196 3.34 10.08 2.74
N MET A 197 2.07 10.27 3.09
CA MET A 197 1.64 10.44 4.48
C MET A 197 1.80 9.16 5.30
N SER A 198 1.52 8.01 4.68
CA SER A 198 1.72 6.70 5.31
C SER A 198 2.09 5.63 4.28
N ILE A 199 2.74 4.59 4.77
CA ILE A 199 3.21 3.46 3.98
C ILE A 199 2.75 2.18 4.68
N VAL A 200 2.15 1.27 3.92
CA VAL A 200 1.75 -0.05 4.41
C VAL A 200 2.73 -1.10 3.87
N SER A 201 3.28 -1.91 4.77
CA SER A 201 4.22 -2.98 4.44
C SER A 201 3.82 -4.28 5.13
N ILE A 202 3.93 -5.40 4.42
CA ILE A 202 3.91 -6.74 5.02
C ILE A 202 5.28 -6.95 5.66
N ASN A 203 5.33 -6.82 6.98
CA ASN A 203 6.55 -7.03 7.75
C ASN A 203 6.86 -8.52 7.83
N SER A 204 5.86 -9.30 8.25
CA SER A 204 5.94 -10.76 8.25
C SER A 204 4.59 -11.38 7.90
N GLY A 205 4.60 -12.65 7.50
CA GLY A 205 3.39 -13.42 7.31
C GLY A 205 3.71 -14.90 7.17
N SER A 206 2.94 -15.75 7.84
CA SER A 206 3.03 -17.20 7.66
C SER A 206 1.64 -17.74 7.40
N LEU A 207 1.47 -18.29 6.19
CA LEU A 207 0.25 -18.92 5.72
C LEU A 207 0.50 -20.43 5.64
N PRO A 208 0.37 -21.18 6.75
CA PRO A 208 0.51 -22.63 6.71
C PRO A 208 -0.62 -23.26 5.89
N PHE A 209 -0.30 -24.35 5.20
CA PHE A 209 -1.32 -25.17 4.55
C PHE A 209 -1.90 -26.17 5.56
N ARG A 210 -3.23 -26.13 5.75
CA ARG A 210 -3.93 -27.09 6.61
C ARG A 210 -4.94 -27.86 5.79
N ILE A 211 -4.77 -29.18 5.74
CA ILE A 211 -5.77 -30.08 5.18
C ILE A 211 -6.93 -30.12 6.18
N ASN A 212 -8.06 -29.52 5.81
CA ASN A 212 -9.28 -29.65 6.59
C ASN A 212 -9.85 -31.06 6.33
N VAL A 213 -9.33 -32.07 7.04
CA VAL A 213 -9.93 -33.41 7.02
C VAL A 213 -11.22 -33.31 7.84
N LEU A 214 -12.31 -32.95 7.17
CA LEU A 214 -13.64 -33.34 7.63
C LEU A 214 -13.65 -34.86 7.61
N LEU A 215 -13.42 -35.46 8.79
CA LEU A 215 -13.80 -36.85 9.07
C LEU A 215 -15.29 -36.95 8.77
N THR A 216 -15.62 -37.42 7.58
CA THR A 216 -16.91 -38.04 7.32
C THR A 216 -17.01 -39.23 8.26
N GLN A 217 -17.65 -39.05 9.42
CA GLN A 217 -18.17 -40.18 10.19
C GLN A 217 -19.30 -40.82 9.39
N ALA A 218 -18.94 -41.60 8.38
CA ALA A 218 -19.83 -42.52 7.70
C ALA A 218 -19.31 -43.94 7.98
N HIS A 219 -20.14 -44.70 8.70
CA HIS A 219 -20.04 -46.13 9.02
C HIS A 219 -19.07 -46.61 10.12
N ARG A 220 -19.64 -46.97 11.28
CA ARG A 220 -19.94 -48.39 11.62
C ARG A 220 -20.73 -48.49 12.94
N SER A 221 -22.05 -48.47 12.86
CA SER A 221 -22.94 -49.05 13.86
C SER A 221 -23.96 -49.94 13.15
N SER A 222 -23.55 -51.17 12.86
CA SER A 222 -24.48 -52.28 12.65
C SER A 222 -23.81 -53.52 13.21
N LEU A 223 -24.13 -53.78 14.47
CA LEU A 223 -23.78 -54.97 15.22
C LEU A 223 -24.49 -56.15 14.53
N ILE A 224 -23.75 -56.98 13.82
CA ILE A 224 -24.26 -58.26 13.30
C ILE A 224 -24.32 -59.21 14.50
N LEU A 225 -25.53 -59.52 14.96
CA LEU A 225 -25.80 -60.61 15.90
C LEU A 225 -25.52 -61.95 15.19
N ILE A 226 -24.43 -62.61 15.58
CA ILE A 226 -24.13 -64.00 15.21
C ILE A 226 -24.78 -64.90 16.29
N PRO A 227 -25.67 -65.85 15.95
CA PRO A 227 -26.20 -66.79 16.94
C PRO A 227 -25.14 -67.85 17.29
N SER A 228 -25.01 -68.14 18.59
CA SER A 228 -24.13 -69.21 19.10
C SER A 228 -24.68 -70.60 18.78
N PRO A 229 -23.83 -71.59 18.42
CA PRO A 229 -24.26 -72.97 18.30
C PRO A 229 -24.26 -73.65 19.68
N VAL A 230 -25.43 -74.15 20.11
CA VAL A 230 -25.57 -75.03 21.27
C VAL A 230 -24.95 -76.39 20.92
N ARG A 231 -23.96 -76.79 21.72
CA ARG A 231 -23.24 -78.06 21.60
C ARG A 231 -24.05 -79.17 22.26
N VAL A 232 -24.56 -80.11 21.48
CA VAL A 232 -25.13 -81.38 21.95
C VAL A 232 -24.00 -82.22 22.55
N ARG A 233 -24.17 -82.70 23.78
CA ARG A 233 -23.37 -83.80 24.34
C ARG A 233 -24.27 -85.03 24.44
N CYS A 234 -23.77 -86.15 23.93
CA CYS A 234 -24.22 -87.50 24.24
C CYS A 234 -23.98 -87.83 25.71
#